data_AF-A0A2R6DF60-F1
#
_entry.id   AF-A0A2R6DF60-F1
#
_cell.length_a   1.000
_cell.length_b   1.000
_cell.length_c   1.000
_cell.angle_alpha   90.00
_cell.angle_beta   90.00
_cell.angle_gamma   90.00
#
_symmetry.space_group_name_H-M   'P 1'
#
loop_
_entity.id
_entity.type
_entity.pdbx_description
1 polymer ?
#
loop_
_entity_poly.entity_id
_entity_poly.type
_entity_poly.pdbx_seq_one_letter_code
_entity_poly.pdbx_strand_id
1 'polypeptide(L)' 'RKIRAGASLVQLYTGLIYRGPSVAREINRGLLDLLDRDGFDSVADAVGTDL' A
#
# COMPACT_ATOMS: atom_id res chain seq x y z
N ARG A 1 -1.13 6.10 2.53
CA ARG A 1 -1.69 6.64 3.79
C ARG A 1 -1.66 5.64 4.96
N LYS A 2 -2.31 4.47 4.92
CA LYS A 2 -2.30 3.54 6.08
C LYS A 2 -0.89 3.13 6.52
N ILE A 3 -0.03 2.83 5.55
CA ILE A 3 1.39 2.49 5.77
C ILE A 3 2.14 3.66 6.42
N ARG A 4 2.08 4.85 5.80
CA ARG A 4 2.64 6.10 6.36
C ARG A 4 2.13 6.49 7.75
N ALA A 5 0.90 6.12 8.10
CA ALA A 5 0.36 6.31 9.43
C ALA A 5 0.84 5.23 10.45
N GLY A 6 1.75 4.34 10.06
CA GLY A 6 2.37 3.34 10.93
C GLY A 6 1.94 1.88 10.70
N ALA A 7 1.10 1.58 9.70
CA ALA A 7 0.68 0.20 9.44
C ALA A 7 1.76 -0.60 8.68
N SER A 8 2.28 -1.67 9.28
CA SER A 8 3.19 -2.61 8.60
C SER A 8 2.46 -3.68 7.77
N LEU A 9 1.14 -3.81 7.93
CA LEU A 9 0.29 -4.77 7.21
C LEU A 9 -1.08 -4.14 6.89
N VAL A 10 -1.57 -4.39 5.67
CA VAL A 10 -2.93 -4.04 5.25
C VAL A 10 -3.62 -5.28 4.72
N GLN A 11 -4.81 -5.60 5.26
CA GLN A 11 -5.63 -6.73 4.84
C GLN A 11 -6.85 -6.27 4.06
N LEU A 12 -7.26 -7.08 3.08
CA LEU A 12 -8.38 -6.79 2.19
C LEU A 12 -9.38 -7.94 2.26
N TYR A 13 -10.64 -7.62 2.56
CA TYR A 13 -11.73 -8.60 2.55
C TYR A 13 -12.81 -8.18 1.55
N THR A 14 -13.49 -7.07 1.81
CA THR A 14 -14.53 -6.54 0.92
C THR A 14 -14.00 -6.24 -0.47
N GLY A 15 -12.80 -5.67 -0.57
CA GLY A 15 -12.14 -5.40 -1.86
C GLY A 15 -11.98 -6.66 -2.72
N LEU A 16 -11.63 -7.80 -2.12
CA LEU A 16 -11.50 -9.06 -2.84
C LEU A 16 -12.86 -9.54 -3.39
N ILE A 17 -13.91 -9.42 -2.59
CA ILE A 17 -15.27 -9.84 -2.96
C ILE A 17 -15.86 -8.97 -4.07
N TYR A 18 -15.72 -7.65 -3.98
CA TYR A 18 -16.38 -6.71 -4.90
C TYR A 18 -15.53 -6.33 -6.12
N ARG A 19 -14.21 -6.48 -6.06
CA ARG A 19 -13.29 -6.09 -7.17
C ARG A 19 -12.57 -7.29 -7.78
N GLY A 20 -12.77 -8.48 -7.23
CA GLY A 20 -12.12 -9.70 -7.68
C GLY A 20 -10.64 -9.81 -7.24
N PRO A 21 -10.00 -10.96 -7.52
CA PRO A 21 -8.64 -11.26 -7.06
C PRO A 21 -7.56 -10.37 -7.67
N SER A 22 -7.81 -9.70 -8.81
CA SER A 22 -6.84 -8.79 -9.43
C SER A 22 -6.53 -7.55 -8.57
N VAL A 23 -7.42 -7.20 -7.63
CA VAL A 23 -7.28 -6.00 -6.80
C VAL A 23 -5.95 -5.94 -6.04
N ALA A 24 -5.42 -7.09 -5.61
CA ALA A 24 -4.12 -7.15 -4.93
C ALA A 24 -2.97 -6.71 -5.86
N ARG A 25 -3.02 -7.10 -7.14
CA ARG A 25 -2.03 -6.69 -8.14
C ARG A 25 -2.12 -5.20 -8.45
N GLU A 26 -3.34 -4.67 -8.56
CA GLU A 26 -3.59 -3.25 -8.80
C GLU A 26 -3.07 -2.40 -7.63
N ILE A 27 -3.34 -2.82 -6.39
CA ILE A 27 -2.84 -2.16 -5.19
C ILE A 27 -1.31 -2.17 -5.16
N ASN A 28 -0.67 -3.30 -5.47
CA ASN A 28 0.80 -3.37 -5.47
C ASN A 28 1.43 -2.48 -6.54
N ARG A 29 0.83 -2.36 -7.73
CA ARG A 29 1.31 -1.42 -8.76
C ARG A 29 1.17 0.03 -8.32
N GLY A 30 -0.02 0.41 -7.86
CA GLY A 30 -0.23 1.76 -7.34
C GLY A 30 0.65 2.06 -6.13
N LEU A 31 1.01 1.05 -5.32
CA LEU A 31 1.95 1.22 -4.21
C LEU A 31 3.35 1.56 -4.71
N LEU A 32 3.85 0.89 -5.76
CA LEU A 32 5.15 1.22 -6.37
C LEU A 32 5.17 2.66 -6.89
N ASP A 33 4.14 3.09 -7.62
CA ASP A 33 4.03 4.46 -8.12
C ASP A 33 4.06 5.50 -6.98
N LEU A 34 3.44 5.17 -5.85
CA LEU A 34 3.47 6.01 -4.65
C LEU A 34 4.85 6.05 -4.00
N LEU A 35 5.54 4.91 -3.88
CA LEU A 35 6.90 4.86 -3.33
C LEU A 35 7.86 5.68 -4.18
N ASP A 36 7.82 5.52 -5.51
CA ASP A 36 8.67 6.27 -6.44
C ASP A 36 8.42 7.78 -6.34
N ARG A 37 7.15 8.19 -6.32
CA ARG A 37 6.77 9.60 -6.19
C ARG A 37 7.24 10.20 -4.87
N ASP A 38 7.20 9.40 -3.82
CA ASP A 38 7.47 9.83 -2.46
C ASP A 38 8.95 9.66 -2.07
N GLY A 39 9.78 9.07 -2.95
CA GLY A 39 11.22 8.90 -2.77
C GLY A 39 11.62 7.78 -1.81
N PHE A 40 10.79 6.74 -1.68
CA PHE A 40 11.07 5.59 -0.81
C PHE A 40 11.59 4.40 -1.63
N ASP A 41 12.71 3.81 -1.19
CA ASP A 41 13.28 2.62 -1.82
C ASP A 41 12.51 1.33 -1.48
N SER A 42 11.80 1.33 -0.34
CA SER A 42 10.99 0.18 0.09
C SER A 42 9.73 0.59 0.86
N VAL A 43 8.79 -0.35 0.99
CA VAL A 43 7.58 -0.17 1.81
C VAL A 43 7.93 0.10 3.28
N ALA A 44 9.03 -0.47 3.78
CA ALA A 44 9.44 -0.32 5.17
C ALA A 44 9.85 1.14 5.48
N ASP A 45 10.48 1.81 4.52
CA ASP A 45 10.90 3.22 4.65
C ASP A 45 9.69 4.16 4.72
N ALA A 46 8.55 3.74 4.17
CA ALA A 46 7.31 4.49 4.18
C ALA A 46 6.45 4.25 5.44
N VAL A 47 6.85 3.38 6.38
CA VAL A 47 6.06 3.10 7.59
C VAL A 47 6.22 4.24 8.61
N GLY A 48 5.12 4.86 9.02
CA GLY A 48 5.14 5.83 10.12
C GLY A 48 5.71 7.21 9.78
N THR A 49 5.91 7.54 8.51
CA THR A 49 6.45 8.83 8.08
C THR A 49 5.49 10.01 8.29
N ASP A 50 4.20 9.74 8.51
CA ASP A 50 3.18 10.74 8.79
C ASP A 50 2.81 10.77 10.30
N LEU A 51 3.61 10.13 11.18
CA LEU A 51 3.43 10.11 12.63
C LEU A 51 4.13 11.29 13.33
#